data_AF-A0A1C5NQI7-F1
#
_entry.id   AF-A0A1C5NQI7-F1
#
_cell.length_a   1.000
_cell.length_b   1.000
_cell.length_c   1.000
_cell.angle_alpha   90.00
_cell.angle_beta   90.00
_cell.angle_gamma   90.00
#
_symmetry.space_group_name_H-M   'P 1'
#
loop_
_entity.id
_entity.type
_entity.pdbx_description
1 polymer ?
#
loop_
_entity_poly.entity_id
_entity_poly.type
_entity_poly.pdbx_seq_one_letter_code
_entity_poly.pdbx_strand_id
1 'polypeptide(L)'
;MNNSTWKSDPRLHSMDAAKIALLASFADELANTPENERMRAFLNLNQKLQKESISFSADEKELLFDVLCESLSPPERQKAEMIRRLAGRLR
;
A
#
# COMPACT_ATOMS: atom_id res chain seq x y z
N MET A 1 1.80 -11.19 -15.40
CA MET A 1 1.30 -12.14 -14.38
C MET A 1 1.28 -11.39 -13.06
N ASN A 2 0.13 -10.83 -12.66
CA ASN A 2 -0.01 -10.09 -11.40
C ASN A 2 -0.07 -11.10 -10.25
N ASN A 3 1.08 -11.49 -9.74
CA ASN A 3 1.19 -12.39 -8.61
C ASN A 3 0.86 -11.57 -7.35
N SER A 4 -0.41 -11.56 -6.93
CA SER A 4 -0.86 -10.88 -5.71
C SER A 4 -0.36 -11.64 -4.48
N THR A 5 0.95 -11.66 -4.25
CA THR A 5 1.63 -12.34 -3.13
C THR A 5 1.04 -11.92 -1.78
N TRP A 6 0.59 -10.67 -1.69
CA TRP A 6 -0.05 -10.10 -0.52
C TRP A 6 -1.31 -10.86 -0.08
N LYS A 7 -2.04 -11.53 -1.00
CA LYS A 7 -3.24 -12.31 -0.66
C LYS A 7 -2.94 -13.56 0.18
N SER A 8 -1.68 -14.01 0.18
CA SER A 8 -1.22 -15.15 0.98
C SER A 8 -0.40 -14.69 2.20
N ASP A 9 -0.36 -13.38 2.47
CA ASP A 9 0.44 -12.84 3.55
C ASP A 9 -0.18 -13.19 4.92
N PRO A 10 0.61 -13.76 5.86
CA PRO A 10 0.11 -14.11 7.19
C PRO A 10 -0.43 -12.90 7.97
N ARG A 11 0.05 -11.67 7.67
CA ARG A 11 -0.42 -10.41 8.29
C ARG A 11 -1.90 -10.13 8.01
N LEU A 12 -2.48 -10.72 6.97
CA LEU A 12 -3.91 -10.61 6.70
C LEU A 12 -4.78 -11.30 7.76
N HIS A 13 -4.29 -12.34 8.42
CA HIS A 13 -5.10 -13.10 9.40
C HIS A 13 -5.47 -12.28 10.63
N SER A 14 -4.62 -11.33 11.02
CA SER A 14 -4.88 -10.43 12.16
C SER A 14 -5.49 -9.08 11.73
N MET A 15 -5.73 -8.88 10.43
CA MET A 15 -6.27 -7.64 9.88
C MET A 15 -7.80 -7.67 9.87
N ASP A 16 -8.43 -6.53 10.15
CA ASP A 16 -9.89 -6.40 10.08
C ASP A 16 -10.41 -6.64 8.64
N ALA A 17 -11.55 -7.30 8.51
CA ALA A 17 -12.15 -7.58 7.19
C ALA A 17 -12.37 -6.31 6.34
N ALA A 18 -12.71 -5.18 6.96
CA ALA A 18 -12.85 -3.90 6.28
C ALA A 18 -11.51 -3.38 5.69
N LYS A 19 -10.42 -3.57 6.42
CA LYS A 19 -9.06 -3.21 5.98
C LYS A 19 -8.58 -4.12 4.85
N ILE A 20 -8.87 -5.42 4.94
CA ILE A 20 -8.57 -6.39 3.88
C ILE A 20 -9.33 -6.00 2.60
N ALA A 21 -10.60 -5.60 2.70
CA ALA A 21 -11.37 -5.13 1.56
C ALA A 21 -10.76 -3.87 0.93
N LEU A 22 -10.32 -2.91 1.75
CA LEU A 22 -9.61 -1.71 1.29
C LEU A 22 -8.29 -2.03 0.59
N LEU A 23 -7.50 -2.97 1.14
CA LEU A 23 -6.27 -3.44 0.52
C LEU A 23 -6.53 -4.13 -0.82
N ALA A 24 -7.59 -4.95 -0.90
CA ALA A 24 -8.00 -5.61 -2.13
C ALA A 24 -8.41 -4.60 -3.21
N SER A 25 -9.25 -3.62 -2.86
CA SER A 25 -9.63 -2.54 -3.76
C SER A 25 -8.43 -1.72 -4.20
N PHE A 26 -7.49 -1.44 -3.29
CA PHE A 26 -6.28 -0.70 -3.62
C PHE A 26 -5.36 -1.47 -4.57
N ALA A 27 -5.14 -2.76 -4.33
CA ALA A 27 -4.35 -3.60 -5.22
C ALA A 27 -4.95 -3.69 -6.63
N ASP A 28 -6.28 -3.78 -6.72
CA ASP A 28 -7.01 -3.77 -7.99
C ASP A 28 -6.90 -2.40 -8.69
N GLU A 29 -7.05 -1.30 -7.94
CA GLU A 29 -6.86 0.06 -8.44
C GLU A 29 -5.44 0.23 -8.99
N LEU A 30 -4.40 -0.21 -8.26
CA LEU A 30 -3.01 -0.16 -8.71
C LEU A 30 -2.76 -0.97 -9.98
N ALA A 31 -3.40 -2.14 -10.12
CA ALA A 31 -3.27 -2.97 -11.31
C ALA A 31 -3.80 -2.27 -12.56
N ASN A 32 -4.87 -1.48 -12.42
CA ASN A 32 -5.50 -0.72 -13.50
C ASN A 32 -4.91 0.70 -13.67
N THR A 33 -4.22 1.21 -12.65
CA THR A 33 -3.63 2.56 -12.64
C THR A 33 -2.24 2.54 -13.27
N PRO A 34 -1.90 3.52 -14.14
CA PRO A 34 -0.56 3.64 -14.69
C PRO A 34 0.46 4.01 -13.61
N GLU A 35 1.70 3.55 -13.77
CA GLU A 35 2.74 3.61 -12.74
C GLU A 35 2.96 5.02 -12.15
N ASN A 36 2.96 6.04 -13.00
CA ASN A 36 3.10 7.46 -12.63
C ASN A 36 1.97 7.98 -11.71
N GLU A 37 0.83 7.29 -11.67
CA GLU A 37 -0.33 7.64 -10.84
C GLU A 37 -0.47 6.72 -9.62
N ARG A 38 0.17 5.55 -9.60
CA ARG A 38 0.14 4.60 -8.47
C ARG A 38 0.57 5.24 -7.14
N MET A 39 1.59 6.09 -7.17
CA MET A 39 2.02 6.84 -5.98
C MET A 39 0.94 7.82 -5.50
N ARG A 40 0.24 8.49 -6.43
CA ARG A 40 -0.88 9.39 -6.09
C ARG A 40 -2.06 8.61 -5.52
N ALA A 41 -2.38 7.44 -6.09
CA ALA A 41 -3.39 6.54 -5.56
C ALA A 41 -3.08 6.12 -4.12
N PHE A 42 -1.83 5.75 -3.82
CA PHE A 42 -1.39 5.43 -2.46
C PHE A 42 -1.55 6.60 -1.48
N LEU A 43 -1.19 7.82 -1.89
CA LEU A 43 -1.34 9.02 -1.08
C LEU A 43 -2.82 9.36 -0.85
N ASN A 44 -3.67 9.20 -1.87
CA ASN A 44 -5.11 9.40 -1.77
C ASN A 44 -5.75 8.39 -0.82
N LEU A 45 -5.34 7.12 -0.90
CA LEU A 45 -5.78 6.09 0.03
C LEU A 45 -5.41 6.48 1.46
N ASN A 46 -4.15 6.86 1.72
CA ASN A 46 -3.72 7.31 3.05
C ASN A 46 -4.58 8.49 3.56
N GLN A 47 -4.86 9.48 2.71
CA GLN A 47 -5.75 10.59 3.08
C GLN A 47 -7.17 10.13 3.39
N LYS A 48 -7.73 9.20 2.62
CA LYS A 48 -9.07 8.65 2.84
C LYS A 48 -9.15 7.93 4.18
N LEU A 49 -8.15 7.13 4.51
CA LEU A 49 -8.05 6.39 5.77
C LEU A 49 -8.00 7.33 6.97
N GLN A 50 -7.21 8.42 6.87
CA GLN A 50 -7.18 9.46 7.90
C GLN A 50 -8.55 10.13 8.08
N LYS A 51 -9.28 10.41 6.98
CA LYS A 51 -10.64 10.97 7.06
C LYS A 51 -11.64 10.01 7.70
N GLU A 52 -11.54 8.72 7.40
CA GLU A 52 -12.43 7.68 7.94
C GLU A 52 -12.03 7.23 9.36
N SER A 53 -11.02 7.86 9.98
CA SER A 53 -10.40 7.41 11.25
C SER A 53 -9.93 5.95 11.23
N ILE A 54 -9.66 5.42 10.04
CA ILE A 54 -9.10 4.08 9.86
C ILE A 54 -7.59 4.20 9.96
N SER A 55 -7.02 3.62 11.00
CA SER A 55 -5.58 3.56 11.20
C SER A 55 -5.07 2.15 10.99
N PHE A 56 -4.15 2.00 10.04
CA PHE A 56 -3.39 0.78 9.87
C PHE A 56 -2.23 0.70 10.86
N SER A 57 -1.96 -0.51 11.36
CA SER A 57 -0.79 -0.83 12.18
C SER A 57 0.50 -0.71 11.36
N ALA A 58 1.65 -0.82 12.02
CA ALA A 58 2.94 -0.80 11.35
C ALA A 58 3.05 -1.93 10.30
N ASP A 59 2.66 -3.16 10.68
CA ASP A 59 2.68 -4.33 9.80
C ASP A 59 1.73 -4.18 8.60
N GLU A 60 0.55 -3.62 8.84
CA GLU A 60 -0.44 -3.44 7.78
C GLU A 60 -0.02 -2.35 6.78
N LYS A 61 0.60 -1.26 7.27
CA LYS A 61 1.19 -0.22 6.41
C LYS A 61 2.36 -0.76 5.60
N GLU A 62 3.12 -1.69 6.17
CA GLU A 62 4.19 -2.36 5.45
C GLU A 62 3.64 -3.23 4.32
N LEU A 63 2.57 -3.98 4.57
CA LEU A 63 1.89 -4.76 3.54
C LEU A 63 1.35 -3.88 2.40
N LEU A 64 0.70 -2.76 2.73
CA LEU A 64 0.23 -1.78 1.74
C LEU A 64 1.39 -1.24 0.88
N PHE A 65 2.53 -0.99 1.51
CA PHE A 65 3.72 -0.51 0.83
C PHE A 65 4.36 -1.61 -0.05
N ASP A 66 4.39 -2.86 0.40
CA ASP A 66 4.84 -4.01 -0.40
C ASP A 66 3.98 -4.16 -1.66
N VAL A 67 2.65 -4.11 -1.53
CA VAL A 67 1.71 -4.16 -2.68
C VAL A 67 1.96 -3.02 -3.66
N LEU A 68 2.18 -1.80 -3.16
CA LEU A 68 2.58 -0.68 -4.00
C LEU A 68 3.89 -0.98 -4.71
N CYS A 69 4.94 -1.38 -3.99
CA CYS A 69 6.26 -1.65 -4.56
C CYS A 69 6.26 -2.79 -5.59
N GLU A 70 5.43 -3.81 -5.42
CA GLU A 70 5.25 -4.88 -6.41
C GLU A 70 4.64 -4.37 -7.72
N SER A 71 3.79 -3.35 -7.62
CA SER A 71 3.23 -2.69 -8.81
C SER A 71 4.18 -1.66 -9.43
N LEU A 72 5.29 -1.30 -8.81
CA LEU A 72 6.22 -0.27 -9.31
C LEU A 72 7.45 -0.88 -9.98
N SER A 73 7.94 -0.21 -11.03
CA SER A 73 9.25 -0.49 -11.61
C SER A 73 10.39 -0.20 -10.61
N PRO A 74 11.57 -0.83 -10.77
CA PRO A 74 12.72 -0.63 -9.89
C PRO A 74 13.06 0.84 -9.55
N PRO A 75 13.08 1.79 -10.51
CA PRO A 75 13.35 3.19 -10.19
C PRO A 75 12.26 3.85 -9.33
N GLU A 76 10.98 3.57 -9.60
CA GLU A 76 9.87 4.13 -8.81
C GLU A 76 9.79 3.51 -7.43
N ARG A 77 10.07 2.20 -7.32
CA ARG A 77 10.22 1.51 -6.04
C ARG A 77 11.31 2.17 -5.18
N GLN A 78 12.47 2.48 -5.77
CA GLN A 78 13.56 3.16 -5.07
C GLN A 78 13.14 4.53 -4.54
N LYS A 79 12.37 5.31 -5.33
CA LYS A 79 11.79 6.59 -4.88
C LYS A 79 10.82 6.38 -3.73
N ALA A 80 9.92 5.41 -3.83
CA ALA A 80 8.97 5.07 -2.78
C ALA A 80 9.67 4.71 -1.47
N GLU A 81 10.72 3.89 -1.54
CA GLU A 81 11.53 3.49 -0.38
C GLU A 81 12.27 4.68 0.24
N MET A 82 12.76 5.60 -0.59
CA MET A 82 13.41 6.82 -0.11
C MET A 82 12.41 7.71 0.65
N ILE A 83 11.21 7.89 0.12
CA ILE A 83 10.11 8.60 0.79
C ILE A 83 9.72 7.89 2.09
N ARG A 84 9.58 6.56 2.09
CA ARG A 84 9.27 5.76 3.29
C ARG A 84 10.35 5.93 4.36
N ARG A 85 11.62 5.94 3.99
CA ARG A 85 12.74 6.17 4.93
C ARG A 85 12.72 7.57 5.53
N LEU A 86 12.36 8.58 4.73
CA LEU A 86 12.23 9.97 5.20
C LEU A 86 11.02 10.13 6.12
N ALA A 87 9.86 9.62 5.71
CA ALA A 87 8.62 9.65 6.50
C ALA A 87 8.73 8.82 7.79
N GLY A 88 9.44 7.68 7.75
CA GLY A 88 9.70 6.86 8.94
C GLY A 88 10.75 7.44 9.90
N ARG A 89 11.56 8.41 9.44
CA ARG A 89 12.49 9.17 10.28
C ARG A 89 11.82 10.34 11.01
N LEU A 90 10.62 10.75 10.62
CA LEU A 90 9.76 11.64 11.40
C LEU A 90 9.09 10.81 12.50
N ARG A 91 9.88 10.41 13.50
CA ARG A 91 9.41 9.91 14.79
C ARG A 91 9.70 10.93 15.86
#